data_AF-A0A484L7W7-F1
#
_entry.id   AF-A0A484L7W7-F1
#
_cell.length_a   1.000
_cell.length_b   1.000
_cell.length_c   1.000
_cell.angle_alpha   90.00
_cell.angle_beta   90.00
_cell.angle_gamma   90.00
#
_symmetry.space_group_name_H-M   'P 1'
#
loop_
_entity.id
_entity.type
_entity.pdbx_description
1 polymer ?
#
loop_
_entity_poly.entity_id
_entity_poly.type
_entity_poly.pdbx_seq_one_letter_code
_entity_poly.pdbx_strand_id
1 'polypeptide(L)' 'MLYGAECWAVKKTHVRRLHAAEMRMLRWMCGKTRLDRISNEVIRRQVGMAPVEDKLREARLRWLGHV' A
#
# COMPACT_ATOMS: atom_id res chain seq x y z
N MET A 1 -22.31 3.48 -1.27
CA MET A 1 -22.36 2.23 -0.49
C MET A 1 -21.08 2.12 0.34
N LEU A 2 -21.03 2.84 1.47
CA LEU A 2 -19.81 3.05 2.25
C LEU A 2 -20.07 2.80 3.75
N TYR A 3 -20.82 1.74 4.08
CA TYR A 3 -21.25 1.45 5.45
C TYR A 3 -20.75 0.09 5.99
N GLY A 4 -19.97 -0.66 5.20
CA GLY A 4 -19.55 -2.03 5.54
C GLY A 4 -18.05 -2.19 5.82
N ALA A 5 -17.27 -1.11 5.79
CA ALA A 5 -15.81 -1.16 5.91
C ALA A 5 -15.28 -0.96 7.34
N GLU A 6 -16.15 -0.56 8.27
CA GLU A 6 -15.78 -0.14 9.64
C GLU A 6 -15.33 -1.32 10.54
N CYS A 7 -15.55 -2.57 10.12
CA CYS A 7 -15.29 -3.78 10.93
C CYS A 7 -14.44 -4.85 10.25
N TRP A 8 -13.63 -4.54 9.23
CA TRP A 8 -12.70 -5.52 8.68
C TRP A 8 -11.40 -5.53 9.49
N ALA A 9 -11.26 -6.54 10.36
CA ALA A 9 -9.96 -6.96 10.85
C ALA A 9 -9.05 -7.18 9.63
N VAL A 10 -8.19 -6.20 9.30
CA VAL A 10 -7.36 -6.26 8.09
C VAL A 10 -6.40 -7.42 8.26
N LYS A 11 -6.75 -8.58 7.68
CA LYS A 11 -5.91 -9.77 7.69
C LYS A 11 -4.67 -9.48 6.85
N LYS A 12 -3.54 -10.10 7.22
CA LYS A 12 -2.24 -9.96 6.50
C LYS A 12 -2.36 -10.21 4.99
N THR A 13 -3.34 -11.00 4.56
CA THR A 13 -3.66 -11.26 3.15
C THR A 13 -4.13 -10.02 2.38
N HIS A 14 -4.94 -9.16 3.00
CA HIS A 14 -5.40 -7.91 2.37
C HIS A 14 -4.25 -6.92 2.23
N VAL A 15 -3.38 -6.81 3.24
CA VAL A 15 -2.18 -5.96 3.17
C VAL A 15 -1.25 -6.41 2.03
N ARG A 16 -1.01 -7.72 1.90
CA ARG A 16 -0.22 -8.26 0.78
C ARG A 16 -0.83 -7.94 -0.59
N ARG A 17 -2.15 -8.02 -0.73
CA ARG A 17 -2.86 -7.65 -1.97
C ARG A 17 -2.72 -6.16 -2.28
N LEU A 18 -2.86 -5.30 -1.27
CA LEU A 18 -2.66 -3.85 -1.42
C LEU A 18 -1.22 -3.52 -1.82
N HIS A 19 -0.23 -4.14 -1.17
CA HIS A 19 1.17 -3.98 -1.52
C HIS A 19 1.46 -4.42 -2.97
N ALA A 20 0.85 -5.51 -3.44
CA ALA A 20 1.01 -5.96 -4.82
C ALA A 20 0.37 -4.98 -5.83
N ALA A 21 -0.79 -4.40 -5.49
CA ALA A 21 -1.44 -3.39 -6.31
C ALA A 21 -0.63 -2.08 -6.35
N GLU A 22 -0.17 -1.59 -5.20
CA GLU A 22 0.71 -0.43 -5.07
C GLU A 22 1.96 -0.60 -5.95
N MET A 23 2.68 -1.72 -5.81
CA MET A 23 3.90 -1.92 -6.59
C MET A 23 3.65 -2.07 -8.08
N ARG A 24 2.47 -2.54 -8.50
CA ARG A 24 2.10 -2.58 -9.91
C ARG A 24 1.87 -1.17 -10.45
N MET A 25 1.16 -0.33 -9.71
CA MET A 25 0.91 1.07 -10.07
C MET A 25 2.20 1.88 -10.11
N LEU A 26 3.05 1.76 -9.08
CA LEU A 26 4.35 2.41 -9.02
C LEU A 26 5.24 2.05 -10.22
N ARG A 27 5.31 0.76 -10.56
CA ARG A 27 6.03 0.27 -11.74
C ARG A 27 5.48 0.88 -13.03
N TRP A 28 4.16 0.90 -13.17
CA TRP A 28 3.50 1.46 -14.34
C TRP A 28 3.78 2.96 -14.49
N MET A 29 3.70 3.74 -13.40
CA MET A 29 4.01 5.18 -13.42
C MET A 29 5.47 5.46 -13.79
N CYS A 30 6.41 4.64 -13.32
CA CYS A 30 7.83 4.79 -13.66
C CYS A 30 8.21 4.13 -15.01
N GLY A 31 7.26 3.55 -15.74
CA GLY A 31 7.51 2.79 -16.97
C GLY A 31 8.42 1.56 -16.76
N LYS A 32 8.52 1.04 -15.53
CA LYS A 32 9.39 -0.07 -15.18
C LYS A 32 8.66 -1.39 -15.27
N THR A 33 9.29 -2.36 -15.89
CA THR A 33 8.75 -3.72 -16.05
C THR A 33 9.35 -4.67 -15.02
N ARG A 34 8.81 -5.89 -14.91
CA ARG A 34 9.43 -6.94 -14.07
C ARG A 34 10.78 -7.41 -14.63
N LEU A 35 11.06 -7.15 -15.91
CA LEU A 35 12.32 -7.54 -16.57
C LEU A 35 13.49 -6.66 -16.12
N ASP A 36 13.22 -5.42 -15.71
CA ASP A 36 14.26 -4.50 -15.23
C ASP A 36 14.90 -4.96 -13.91
N ARG A 37 14.30 -5.95 -13.23
CA ARG A 37 14.77 -6.51 -11.94
C ARG A 37 15.07 -5.46 -10.87
N ILE A 38 14.48 -4.27 -10.99
CA ILE A 38 14.63 -3.17 -10.03
C ILE A 38 13.90 -3.55 -8.73
N SER A 39 14.59 -3.38 -7.61
CA SER A 39 14.04 -3.63 -6.29
C SER A 39 12.87 -2.70 -6.00
N ASN A 40 11.88 -3.18 -5.24
CA ASN A 40 10.71 -2.38 -4.88
C ASN A 40 11.10 -1.13 -4.07
N GLU A 41 12.17 -1.22 -3.28
CA GLU A 41 12.70 -0.10 -2.48
C GLU A 41 13.22 1.03 -3.35
N VAL A 42 13.97 0.72 -4.42
CA VAL A 42 14.47 1.73 -5.36
C VAL A 42 13.32 2.44 -6.05
N ILE A 43 12.29 1.71 -6.48
CA ILE A 43 11.08 2.29 -7.09
C ILE A 43 10.37 3.22 -6.09
N ARG A 44 10.21 2.79 -4.84
CA ARG A 44 9.61 3.63 -3.79
C ARG A 44 10.41 4.90 -3.52
N ARG A 45 11.73 4.78 -3.43
CA ARG A 45 12.62 5.93 -3.24
C ARG A 45 12.56 6.91 -4.41
N GLN A 46 12.42 6.40 -5.64
CA GLN A 46 12.30 7.23 -6.85
C GLN A 46 11.00 8.02 -6.89
N VAL A 47 9.87 7.44 -6.44
CA VAL A 47 8.57 8.14 -6.38
C VAL A 47 8.41 8.95 -5.08
N GLY A 48 9.23 8.68 -4.05
CA GLY A 48 9.09 9.30 -2.74
C GLY A 48 7.85 8.80 -1.96
N MET A 49 7.28 7.65 -2.33
CA MET A 49 6.13 7.10 -1.62
C MET A 49 6.55 6.26 -0.41
N ALA A 50 5.99 6.59 0.75
CA ALA A 50 6.05 5.76 1.94
C ALA A 50 5.30 4.42 1.72
N PRO A 51 5.72 3.33 2.37
CA PRO A 51 5.06 2.03 2.28
C PRO A 51 3.56 2.13 2.59
N VAL A 52 2.72 1.44 1.80
CA VAL A 52 1.27 1.34 2.06
C VAL A 52 0.96 0.84 3.47
N GLU A 53 1.84 0.03 4.07
CA GLU A 53 1.69 -0.49 5.42
C GLU A 53 1.74 0.61 6.48
N ASP A 54 2.59 1.63 6.30
CA ASP A 54 2.68 2.77 7.20
C ASP A 54 1.43 3.63 7.11
N LYS A 55 0.94 3.88 5.88
CA LYS A 55 -0.35 4.59 5.69
C LYS A 55 -1.53 3.81 6.27
N LEU A 56 -1.53 2.49 6.14
CA LEU A 56 -2.56 1.64 6.72
C LEU A 56 -2.50 1.65 8.25
N ARG A 57 -1.28 1.67 8.82
CA ARG A 57 -1.06 1.79 10.27
C ARG A 57 -1.53 3.14 10.77
N GLU A 58 -1.21 4.22 10.07
CA GLU A 58 -1.67 5.56 10.41
C GLU A 58 -3.20 5.66 10.30
N ALA A 59 -3.81 5.14 9.24
CA ALA A 59 -5.27 5.09 9.10
C ALA A 59 -5.93 4.28 10.22
N ARG A 60 -5.33 3.15 10.63
CA ARG A 60 -5.80 2.37 11.77
C ARG A 60 -5.66 3.13 13.10
N LEU A 61 -4.55 3.83 13.32
CA LEU A 61 -4.34 4.63 14.53
C LEU A 61 -5.31 5.82 14.57
N ARG A 62 -5.54 6.50 13.43
CA ARG A 62 -6.57 7.54 13.33
C ARG A 62 -7.95 6.99 13.63
N TRP A 63 -8.27 5.78 13.17
CA TRP A 63 -9.53 5.12 13.49
C TRP A 63 -9.68 4.79 14.98
N LEU A 64 -8.61 4.32 15.63
CA LEU A 64 -8.61 4.03 17.07
C LEU A 64 -8.61 5.30 17.95
N GLY A 65 -8.00 6.39 17.48
CA GLY A 65 -7.94 7.67 18.19
C GLY A 65 -9.12 8.61 17.92
N HIS A 66 -10.11 8.19 17.13
CA HIS A 66 -11.38 8.89 16.91
C HIS A 66 -12.54 8.24 17.68
N VAL A 67 -12.21 7.45 18.71
CA VAL A 67 -13.14 6.97 19.75
C VAL A 67 -12.96 7.84 21.00
#